data_AF-H0UIL1-F1
#
_entry.id   AF-H0UIL1-F1
#
_cell.length_a   1.000
_cell.length_b   1.000
_cell.length_c   1.000
_cell.angle_alpha   90.00
_cell.angle_beta   90.00
_cell.angle_gamma   90.00
#
_symmetry.space_group_name_H-M   'P 1'
#
loop_
_entity.id
_entity.type
_entity.pdbx_description
1 polymer ?
#
loop_
_entity_poly.entity_id
_entity_poly.type
_entity_poly.pdbx_seq_one_letter_code
_entity_poly.pdbx_strand_id
1 'polypeptide(L)'
;MLAIGLTGQVGAGKSTALAWFGGRGAATLSADRIADRVWEREEILERARRLWGSNVVSNGRLDRAALARRAFASPDEQAKLCGLIHPPVRAEIERSLPANGIAVVEIPLLFESGLPWWCQGVIYVAAPLTRRGERNAGRGLDEAELSRREAFFSPDGDRKSKSDWVVVNDGSLEELHGKLECLWDELRLLDGLMAVGWQGSECEAKELEAAGQIARWSCSGGECRAFSLDRHIGRLSGKLAGLWSSKNFCMSCRARKALVFELSARTGQERE
;
A
#
# COMPACT_ATOMS: atom_id res chain seq x y z
N MET A 1 1.90 -4.83 -13.45
CA MET A 1 2.33 -3.90 -12.38
C MET A 1 2.23 -4.61 -11.03
N LEU A 2 3.20 -4.38 -10.15
CA LEU A 2 3.13 -4.64 -8.71
C LEU A 2 2.77 -3.35 -7.96
N ALA A 3 1.61 -3.29 -7.32
CA ALA A 3 1.13 -2.13 -6.56
C ALA A 3 1.13 -2.43 -5.05
N ILE A 4 1.89 -1.62 -4.31
CA ILE A 4 2.14 -1.76 -2.88
C ILE A 4 1.53 -0.58 -2.14
N GLY A 5 0.76 -0.87 -1.09
CA GLY A 5 0.30 0.14 -0.15
C GLY A 5 1.43 0.53 0.81
N LEU A 6 1.61 1.82 1.04
CA LEU A 6 2.52 2.35 2.04
C LEU A 6 1.69 3.00 3.15
N THR A 7 1.79 2.47 4.36
CA THR A 7 1.10 3.00 5.53
C THR A 7 2.04 2.96 6.74
N GLY A 8 1.56 3.33 7.93
CA GLY A 8 2.40 3.40 9.11
C GLY A 8 2.05 4.53 10.08
N GLN A 9 2.78 4.55 11.18
CA GLN A 9 2.64 5.51 12.27
C GLN A 9 2.75 6.96 11.80
N VAL A 10 2.06 7.87 12.50
CA VAL A 10 2.07 9.30 12.17
C VAL A 10 3.49 9.84 12.42
N GLY A 11 4.06 10.56 11.46
CA GLY A 11 5.42 11.11 11.59
C GLY A 11 6.56 10.07 11.46
N ALA A 12 6.28 8.81 11.12
CA ALA A 12 7.32 7.77 11.01
C ALA A 12 8.22 7.86 9.77
N GLY A 13 8.02 8.83 8.88
CA GLY A 13 8.84 9.00 7.67
C GLY A 13 8.30 8.31 6.42
N LYS A 14 6.99 8.04 6.34
CA LYS A 14 6.33 7.49 5.13
C LYS A 14 6.63 8.32 3.89
N SER A 15 6.51 9.64 3.96
CA SER A 15 6.79 10.51 2.80
C SER A 15 8.27 10.46 2.36
N THR A 16 9.20 10.22 3.30
CA THR A 16 10.62 9.98 2.99
C THR A 16 10.80 8.66 2.26
N ALA A 17 10.18 7.57 2.74
CA ALA A 17 10.20 6.28 2.07
C ALA A 17 9.55 6.35 0.67
N LEU A 18 8.42 7.05 0.54
CA LEU A 18 7.74 7.27 -0.73
C LEU A 18 8.65 8.00 -1.73
N ALA A 19 9.30 9.10 -1.31
CA ALA A 19 10.24 9.84 -2.15
C ALA A 19 11.44 8.97 -2.57
N TRP A 20 11.93 8.14 -1.66
CA TRP A 20 13.02 7.21 -1.94
C TRP A 20 12.65 6.19 -3.02
N PHE A 21 11.47 5.54 -2.91
CA PHE A 21 10.98 4.62 -3.94
C PHE A 21 10.80 5.31 -5.31
N GLY A 22 10.30 6.55 -5.31
CA GLY A 22 10.20 7.36 -6.51
C GLY A 22 11.57 7.61 -7.17
N GLY A 23 12.61 7.88 -6.37
CA GLY A 23 13.98 8.01 -6.84
C GLY A 23 14.57 6.74 -7.45
N ARG A 24 14.00 5.56 -7.14
CA ARG A 24 14.38 4.26 -7.73
C ARG A 24 13.55 3.87 -8.95
N GLY A 25 12.62 4.72 -9.38
CA GLY A 25 11.79 4.51 -10.57
C GLY A 25 10.43 3.86 -10.30
N ALA A 26 10.01 3.72 -9.04
CA ALA A 26 8.62 3.35 -8.74
C ALA A 26 7.67 4.50 -9.08
N ALA A 27 6.48 4.17 -9.60
CA ALA A 27 5.39 5.14 -9.63
C ALA A 27 4.93 5.40 -8.19
N THR A 28 4.88 6.66 -7.77
CA THR A 28 4.52 7.00 -6.39
C THR A 28 3.28 7.86 -6.34
N LEU A 29 2.34 7.49 -5.47
CA LEU A 29 1.08 8.19 -5.28
C LEU A 29 0.91 8.47 -3.78
N SER A 30 0.35 9.63 -3.45
CA SER A 30 0.00 9.99 -2.07
C SER A 30 -1.48 10.33 -2.02
N ALA A 31 -2.24 9.56 -1.23
CA ALA A 31 -3.68 9.75 -1.08
C ALA A 31 -4.00 11.15 -0.54
N ASP A 32 -3.18 11.68 0.38
CA ASP A 32 -3.35 13.03 0.94
C ASP A 32 -3.18 14.10 -0.14
N ARG A 33 -2.13 14.01 -0.97
CA ARG A 33 -1.92 14.96 -2.08
C ARG A 33 -3.01 14.87 -3.13
N ILE A 34 -3.55 13.68 -3.36
CA ILE A 34 -4.68 13.48 -4.27
C ILE A 34 -5.94 14.10 -3.67
N ALA A 35 -6.21 13.88 -2.38
CA ALA A 35 -7.31 14.49 -1.66
C ALA A 35 -7.25 16.01 -1.70
N ASP A 36 -6.05 16.60 -1.53
CA ASP A 36 -5.85 18.04 -1.64
C ASP A 36 -6.30 18.59 -2.99
N ARG A 37 -5.93 17.93 -4.09
CA ARG A 37 -6.38 18.31 -5.44
C ARG A 37 -7.86 18.05 -5.66
N VAL A 38 -8.42 17.00 -5.05
CA VAL A 38 -9.87 16.71 -5.14
C VAL A 38 -10.67 17.81 -4.43
N TRP A 39 -10.17 18.37 -3.33
CA TRP A 39 -10.79 19.50 -2.64
C TRP A 39 -10.80 20.81 -3.43
N GLU A 40 -9.97 20.94 -4.45
CA GLU A 40 -9.94 22.11 -5.35
C GLU A 40 -11.03 22.03 -6.44
N ARG A 41 -11.69 20.88 -6.60
CA ARG A 41 -12.73 20.69 -7.62
C ARG A 41 -14.04 21.36 -7.18
N GLU A 42 -14.61 22.18 -8.05
CA GLU A 42 -15.84 22.94 -7.74
C GLU A 42 -17.00 22.03 -7.33
N GLU A 43 -17.16 20.87 -7.98
CA GLU A 43 -18.24 19.94 -7.64
C GLU A 43 -18.09 19.33 -6.22
N ILE A 44 -16.87 19.23 -5.70
CA ILE A 44 -16.59 18.74 -4.35
C ILE A 44 -16.84 19.86 -3.34
N LEU A 45 -16.36 21.07 -3.62
CA LEU A 45 -16.61 22.25 -2.79
C LEU A 45 -18.10 22.55 -2.64
N GLU A 46 -18.86 22.43 -3.73
CA GLU A 46 -20.29 22.68 -3.74
C GLU A 46 -21.07 21.59 -2.96
N ARG A 47 -20.66 20.32 -3.05
CA ARG A 47 -21.20 19.26 -2.17
C ARG A 47 -20.89 19.51 -0.70
N ALA A 48 -19.66 19.93 -0.38
CA ALA A 48 -19.26 20.27 0.98
C ALA A 48 -20.04 21.48 1.53
N ARG A 49 -20.27 22.50 0.70
CA ARG A 49 -21.13 23.65 1.04
C ARG A 49 -22.55 23.22 1.35
N ARG A 50 -23.14 22.28 0.62
CA ARG A 50 -24.47 21.74 0.94
C ARG A 50 -24.52 20.96 2.26
N LEU A 51 -23.46 20.23 2.60
CA LEU A 51 -23.41 19.43 3.83
C LEU A 51 -23.17 20.28 5.08
N TRP A 52 -22.30 21.28 5.00
CA TRP A 52 -21.78 21.99 6.18
C TRP A 52 -21.95 23.50 6.15
N GLY A 53 -22.46 24.06 5.05
CA GLY A 53 -22.73 25.48 4.88
C GLY A 53 -21.48 26.31 4.63
N SER A 54 -21.69 27.63 4.63
CA SER A 54 -20.64 28.64 4.39
C SER A 54 -19.55 28.67 5.46
N ASN A 55 -19.79 28.05 6.62
CA ASN A 55 -18.83 27.95 7.72
C ASN A 55 -17.66 27.02 7.39
N VAL A 56 -17.81 26.12 6.42
CA VAL A 56 -16.75 25.19 5.97
C VAL A 56 -16.25 25.55 4.58
N VAL A 57 -17.11 26.10 3.72
CA VAL A 57 -16.72 26.54 2.37
C VAL A 57 -17.15 27.98 2.16
N SER A 58 -16.19 28.89 2.04
CA SER A 58 -16.42 30.31 1.79
C SER A 58 -15.63 30.79 0.58
N ASN A 59 -16.23 31.62 -0.28
CA ASN A 59 -15.57 32.20 -1.47
C ASN A 59 -14.86 31.17 -2.37
N GLY A 60 -15.48 30.01 -2.59
CA GLY A 60 -14.89 28.93 -3.39
C GLY A 60 -13.64 28.28 -2.75
N ARG A 61 -13.43 28.46 -1.45
CA ARG A 61 -12.31 27.86 -0.71
C ARG A 61 -12.79 27.09 0.50
N LEU A 62 -12.11 25.97 0.76
CA LEU A 62 -12.32 25.15 1.93
C LEU A 62 -11.57 25.72 3.14
N ASP A 63 -12.27 25.95 4.24
CA ASP A 63 -11.65 26.13 5.55
C ASP A 63 -11.38 24.74 6.15
N ARG A 64 -10.11 24.31 6.03
CA ARG A 64 -9.64 23.01 6.53
C ARG A 64 -9.75 22.90 8.05
N ALA A 65 -9.58 24.00 8.78
CA ALA A 65 -9.68 23.99 10.24
C ALA A 65 -11.14 23.85 10.67
N ALA A 66 -12.07 24.54 10.01
CA ALA A 66 -13.50 24.36 10.23
C ALA A 66 -13.97 22.96 9.85
N LEU A 67 -13.52 22.43 8.71
CA LEU A 67 -13.84 21.06 8.30
C LEU A 67 -13.32 20.05 9.32
N ALA A 68 -12.08 20.19 9.79
CA ALA A 68 -11.51 19.30 10.80
C ALA A 68 -12.33 19.34 12.11
N ARG A 69 -12.62 20.54 12.63
CA ARG A 69 -13.47 20.69 13.83
C ARG A 69 -14.83 19.99 13.68
N ARG A 70 -15.43 20.07 12.48
CA ARG A 70 -16.71 19.44 12.18
C ARG A 70 -16.59 17.92 12.07
N ALA A 71 -15.62 17.43 11.31
CA ALA A 71 -15.41 16.01 11.07
C ALA A 71 -15.05 15.24 12.35
N PHE A 72 -14.37 15.89 13.30
CA PHE A 72 -14.06 15.30 14.60
C PHE A 72 -15.15 15.54 15.67
N ALA A 73 -16.27 16.18 15.32
CA ALA A 73 -17.36 16.43 16.28
C ALA A 73 -18.22 15.19 16.55
N SER A 74 -18.35 14.28 15.58
CA SER A 74 -19.08 13.01 15.76
C SER A 74 -18.70 11.96 14.71
N PRO A 75 -18.92 10.66 14.98
CA PRO A 75 -18.76 9.60 13.98
C PRO A 75 -19.57 9.82 12.70
N ASP A 76 -20.77 10.38 12.81
CA ASP A 76 -21.64 10.68 11.65
C ASP A 76 -21.04 11.75 10.73
N GLU A 77 -20.43 12.79 11.31
CA GLU A 77 -19.75 13.83 10.53
C GLU A 77 -18.49 13.30 9.86
N GLN A 78 -17.75 12.42 10.55
CA GLN A 78 -16.61 11.72 9.96
C GLN A 78 -17.05 10.84 8.78
N ALA A 79 -18.16 10.10 8.93
CA ALA A 79 -18.72 9.27 7.85
C ALA A 79 -19.13 10.10 6.64
N LYS A 80 -19.79 11.26 6.84
CA LYS A 80 -20.12 12.21 5.75
C LYS A 80 -18.87 12.72 5.04
N LEU A 81 -17.85 13.11 5.78
CA LEU A 81 -16.57 13.56 5.21
C LEU A 81 -15.93 12.46 4.36
N CYS A 82 -15.74 11.27 4.94
CA CYS A 82 -15.16 10.13 4.26
C CYS A 82 -15.97 9.74 3.02
N GLY A 83 -17.31 9.73 3.11
CA GLY A 83 -18.21 9.41 2.00
C GLY A 83 -18.14 10.42 0.86
N LEU A 84 -17.90 11.70 1.16
CA LEU A 84 -17.70 12.73 0.14
C LEU A 84 -16.35 12.57 -0.57
N ILE A 85 -15.27 12.35 0.19
CA ILE A 85 -13.90 12.48 -0.31
C ILE A 85 -13.28 11.16 -0.79
N HIS A 86 -13.61 10.02 -0.18
CA HIS A 86 -12.98 8.75 -0.53
C HIS A 86 -13.29 8.30 -1.97
N PRO A 87 -14.53 8.35 -2.49
CA PRO A 87 -14.83 7.89 -3.84
C PRO A 87 -14.00 8.59 -4.94
N PRO A 88 -13.96 9.94 -5.05
CA PRO A 88 -13.16 10.60 -6.07
C PRO A 88 -11.65 10.40 -5.87
N VAL A 89 -11.16 10.31 -4.63
CA VAL A 89 -9.74 10.01 -4.35
C VAL A 89 -9.37 8.61 -4.82
N ARG A 90 -10.21 7.60 -4.52
CA ARG A 90 -10.00 6.21 -4.98
C ARG A 90 -9.96 6.12 -6.50
N ALA A 91 -10.93 6.74 -7.18
CA ALA A 91 -10.97 6.75 -8.64
C ALA A 91 -9.71 7.40 -9.24
N GLU A 92 -9.23 8.49 -8.65
CA GLU A 92 -8.02 9.19 -9.10
C GLU A 92 -6.74 8.36 -8.87
N ILE A 93 -6.64 7.65 -7.73
CA ILE A 93 -5.54 6.70 -7.47
C ILE A 93 -5.56 5.61 -8.54
N GLU A 94 -6.71 4.94 -8.73
CA GLU A 94 -6.86 3.83 -9.69
C GLU A 94 -6.50 4.26 -11.11
N ARG A 95 -6.95 5.44 -11.53
CA ARG A 95 -6.62 6.03 -12.84
C ARG A 95 -5.14 6.38 -13.00
N SER A 96 -4.45 6.64 -11.90
CA SER A 96 -3.03 7.04 -11.89
C SER A 96 -2.07 5.86 -11.73
N LEU A 97 -2.59 4.65 -11.51
CA LEU A 97 -1.76 3.45 -11.45
C LEU A 97 -1.16 3.13 -12.83
N PRO A 98 0.14 2.83 -12.93
CA PRO A 98 0.75 2.47 -14.20
C PRO A 98 0.30 1.08 -14.69
N ALA A 99 0.40 0.84 -15.99
CA ALA A 99 0.13 -0.49 -16.54
C ALA A 99 1.17 -1.54 -16.08
N ASN A 100 2.44 -1.12 -15.94
CA ASN A 100 3.60 -1.98 -15.70
C ASN A 100 4.54 -1.38 -14.65
N GLY A 101 5.45 -2.21 -14.12
CA GLY A 101 6.42 -1.83 -13.10
C GLY A 101 5.84 -1.80 -11.69
N ILE A 102 6.55 -1.15 -10.78
CA ILE A 102 6.19 -1.06 -9.36
C ILE A 102 5.50 0.27 -9.07
N ALA A 103 4.37 0.23 -8.38
CA ALA A 103 3.69 1.38 -7.82
C ALA A 103 3.69 1.32 -6.28
N VAL A 104 3.98 2.44 -5.63
CA VAL A 104 3.89 2.60 -4.17
C VAL A 104 2.90 3.70 -3.86
N VAL A 105 1.81 3.34 -3.15
CA VAL A 105 0.70 4.25 -2.86
C VAL A 105 0.62 4.52 -1.36
N GLU A 106 0.97 5.72 -0.93
CA GLU A 106 0.82 6.15 0.46
C GLU A 106 -0.65 6.36 0.81
N ILE A 107 -1.16 5.56 1.74
CA ILE A 107 -2.54 5.61 2.25
C ILE A 107 -2.49 5.58 3.79
N PRO A 108 -2.58 6.74 4.48
CA PRO A 108 -2.47 6.79 5.94
C PRO A 108 -3.53 5.96 6.66
N LEU A 109 -4.77 5.95 6.15
CA LEU A 109 -5.92 5.23 6.72
C LEU A 109 -6.19 3.91 5.96
N LEU A 110 -5.15 3.21 5.54
CA LEU A 110 -5.26 2.03 4.68
C LEU A 110 -6.15 0.94 5.31
N PHE A 111 -5.94 0.65 6.60
CA PHE A 111 -6.66 -0.42 7.28
C PHE A 111 -8.08 -0.01 7.68
N GLU A 112 -8.27 1.27 8.02
CA GLU A 112 -9.57 1.84 8.37
C GLU A 112 -10.48 1.97 7.15
N SER A 113 -9.90 2.25 5.98
CA SER A 113 -10.63 2.42 4.72
C SER A 113 -10.87 1.11 3.96
N GLY A 114 -10.25 0.02 4.41
CA GLY A 114 -10.18 -1.25 3.71
C GLY A 114 -9.09 -1.27 2.63
N LEU A 115 -8.43 -2.44 2.50
CA LEU A 115 -7.38 -2.66 1.53
C LEU A 115 -7.95 -2.59 0.10
N PRO A 116 -7.44 -1.70 -0.77
CA PRO A 116 -7.91 -1.62 -2.15
C PRO A 116 -7.69 -2.94 -2.90
N TRP A 117 -8.59 -3.26 -3.83
CA TRP A 117 -8.55 -4.53 -4.59
C TRP A 117 -7.29 -4.71 -5.43
N TRP A 118 -6.68 -3.61 -5.88
CA TRP A 118 -5.44 -3.57 -6.67
C TRP A 118 -4.18 -3.66 -5.81
N CYS A 119 -4.29 -3.53 -4.48
CA CYS A 119 -3.14 -3.51 -3.58
C CYS A 119 -2.70 -4.96 -3.29
N GLN A 120 -1.50 -5.32 -3.74
CA GLN A 120 -0.98 -6.70 -3.62
C GLN A 120 -0.10 -6.93 -2.39
N GLY A 121 0.38 -5.87 -1.74
CA GLY A 121 1.07 -5.96 -0.46
C GLY A 121 1.16 -4.62 0.26
N VAL A 122 1.54 -4.65 1.53
CA VAL A 122 1.56 -3.46 2.40
C VAL A 122 2.90 -3.30 3.12
N ILE A 123 3.52 -2.14 2.94
CA ILE A 123 4.68 -1.68 3.73
C ILE A 123 4.16 -0.83 4.89
N TYR A 124 4.54 -1.20 6.11
CA TYR A 124 4.29 -0.45 7.33
C TYR A 124 5.55 0.25 7.81
N VAL A 125 5.53 1.59 7.88
CA VAL A 125 6.63 2.37 8.43
C VAL A 125 6.34 2.67 9.91
N ALA A 126 7.25 2.25 10.79
CA ALA A 126 7.17 2.47 12.23
C ALA A 126 8.40 3.23 12.73
N ALA A 127 8.28 3.97 13.84
CA ALA A 127 9.42 4.57 14.51
C ALA A 127 9.09 4.85 16.00
N PRO A 128 10.08 4.85 16.90
CA PRO A 128 9.86 5.20 18.30
C PRO A 128 9.14 6.56 18.45
N LEU A 129 8.16 6.66 19.34
CA LEU A 129 7.36 7.89 19.53
C LEU A 129 8.25 9.11 19.77
N THR A 130 9.27 8.97 20.62
CA THR A 130 10.24 10.03 20.92
C THR A 130 10.94 10.55 19.67
N ARG A 131 11.48 9.64 18.82
CA ARG A 131 12.10 9.99 17.53
C ARG A 131 11.13 10.69 16.58
N ARG A 132 9.87 10.25 16.55
CA ARG A 132 8.84 10.87 15.71
C ARG A 132 8.53 12.28 16.20
N GLY A 133 8.40 12.48 17.51
CA GLY A 133 8.21 13.78 18.14
C GLY A 133 9.37 14.72 17.82
N GLU A 134 10.60 14.30 18.08
CA GLU A 134 11.83 15.07 17.79
C GLU A 134 11.87 15.56 16.33
N ARG A 135 11.64 14.66 15.37
CA ARG A 135 11.73 14.96 13.93
C ARG A 135 10.61 15.86 13.42
N ASN A 136 9.43 15.79 14.02
CA ASN A 136 8.25 16.49 13.54
C ASN A 136 7.84 17.68 14.43
N ALA A 137 8.57 17.96 15.52
CA ALA A 137 8.33 19.10 16.40
C ALA A 137 8.30 20.44 15.65
N GLY A 138 9.21 20.65 14.69
CA GLY A 138 9.22 21.85 13.83
C GLY A 138 7.99 22.01 12.93
N ARG A 139 7.15 20.98 12.82
CA ARG A 139 5.86 20.99 12.11
C ARG A 139 4.66 21.03 13.06
N GLY A 140 4.88 21.24 14.35
CA GLY A 140 3.84 21.22 15.38
C GLY A 140 3.31 19.82 15.69
N LEU A 141 4.09 18.76 15.43
CA LEU A 141 3.73 17.37 15.71
C LEU A 141 4.69 16.79 16.76
N ASP A 142 4.55 17.26 17.98
CA ASP A 142 5.24 16.69 19.14
C ASP A 142 4.63 15.34 19.55
N GLU A 143 5.20 14.69 20.58
CA GLU A 143 4.73 13.38 21.05
C GLU A 143 3.25 13.38 21.46
N ALA A 144 2.77 14.47 22.05
CA ALA A 144 1.39 14.60 22.51
C ALA A 144 0.43 14.67 21.31
N GLU A 145 0.74 15.51 20.31
CA GLU A 145 -0.06 15.63 19.10
C GLU A 145 -0.02 14.36 18.24
N LEU A 146 1.14 13.69 18.16
CA LEU A 146 1.26 12.39 17.49
C LEU A 146 0.38 11.34 18.15
N SER A 147 0.43 11.24 19.48
CA SER A 147 -0.40 10.30 20.26
C SER A 147 -1.89 10.60 20.09
N ARG A 148 -2.27 11.89 20.12
CA ARG A 148 -3.65 12.33 19.89
C ARG A 148 -4.16 11.90 18.52
N ARG A 149 -3.34 12.02 17.48
CA ARG A 149 -3.70 11.57 16.12
C ARG A 149 -3.78 10.05 16.03
N GLU A 150 -2.84 9.34 16.66
CA GLU A 150 -2.79 7.87 16.64
C GLU A 150 -3.99 7.22 17.33
N ALA A 151 -4.61 7.91 18.30
CA ALA A 151 -5.83 7.44 18.96
C ALA A 151 -7.04 7.23 18.02
N PHE A 152 -7.03 7.83 16.82
CA PHE A 152 -8.10 7.66 15.83
C PHE A 152 -7.90 6.43 14.92
N PHE A 153 -6.78 5.72 15.05
CA PHE A 153 -6.45 4.56 14.22
C PHE A 153 -6.70 3.25 14.97
N SER A 154 -6.75 2.15 14.22
CA SER A 154 -6.68 0.81 14.81
C SER A 154 -5.35 0.63 15.58
N PRO A 155 -5.29 -0.26 16.59
CA PRO A 155 -4.08 -0.53 17.35
C PRO A 155 -2.86 -0.78 16.46
N ASP A 156 -1.70 -0.26 16.87
CA ASP A 156 -0.46 -0.38 16.09
C ASP A 156 -0.08 -1.84 15.78
N GLY A 157 -0.21 -2.73 16.79
CA GLY A 157 0.05 -4.16 16.63
C GLY A 157 -0.84 -4.81 15.58
N ASP A 158 -2.11 -4.42 15.47
CA ASP A 158 -3.05 -4.95 14.49
C ASP A 158 -2.69 -4.48 13.08
N ARG A 159 -2.35 -3.19 12.92
CA ARG A 159 -1.95 -2.65 11.62
C ARG A 159 -0.63 -3.25 11.15
N LYS A 160 0.33 -3.38 12.08
CA LYS A 160 1.63 -4.01 11.82
C LYS A 160 1.47 -5.48 11.43
N SER A 161 0.63 -6.25 12.14
CA SER A 161 0.41 -7.66 11.83
C SER A 161 -0.29 -7.87 10.49
N LYS A 162 -1.19 -6.95 10.07
CA LYS A 162 -1.85 -6.96 8.76
C LYS A 162 -0.96 -6.50 7.60
N SER A 163 0.28 -6.10 7.89
CA SER A 163 1.23 -5.64 6.88
C SER A 163 2.17 -6.77 6.44
N ASP A 164 2.68 -6.65 5.23
CA ASP A 164 3.58 -7.60 4.59
C ASP A 164 5.03 -7.33 4.96
N TRP A 165 5.40 -6.04 5.00
CA TRP A 165 6.72 -5.59 5.39
C TRP A 165 6.61 -4.55 6.49
N VAL A 166 7.55 -4.57 7.44
CA VAL A 166 7.69 -3.54 8.46
C VAL A 166 9.06 -2.91 8.34
N VAL A 167 9.09 -1.61 8.05
CA VAL A 167 10.30 -0.80 8.03
C VAL A 167 10.34 0.05 9.29
N VAL A 168 11.28 -0.26 10.19
CA VAL A 168 11.51 0.53 11.41
C VAL A 168 12.49 1.67 11.10
N ASN A 169 12.05 2.91 11.27
CA ASN A 169 12.80 4.14 11.05
C ASN A 169 13.25 4.77 12.38
N ASP A 170 14.13 4.06 13.08
CA ASP A 170 14.64 4.38 14.43
C ASP A 170 16.01 5.09 14.43
N GLY A 171 16.70 5.12 13.29
CA GLY A 171 18.07 5.61 13.18
C GLY A 171 18.26 6.64 12.06
N SER A 172 19.43 6.69 11.41
CA SER A 172 19.75 7.74 10.43
C SER A 172 18.97 7.61 9.11
N LEU A 173 19.07 8.63 8.25
CA LEU A 173 18.47 8.58 6.92
C LEU A 173 19.12 7.50 6.05
N GLU A 174 20.44 7.32 6.18
CA GLU A 174 21.22 6.29 5.50
C GLU A 174 20.80 4.88 5.94
N GLU A 175 20.56 4.67 7.25
CA GLU A 175 20.05 3.40 7.77
C GLU A 175 18.64 3.10 7.25
N LEU A 176 17.77 4.11 7.18
CA LEU A 176 16.47 3.97 6.54
C LEU A 176 16.61 3.59 5.06
N HIS A 177 17.48 4.28 4.31
CA HIS A 177 17.73 3.98 2.90
C HIS A 177 18.27 2.56 2.70
N GLY A 178 19.14 2.07 3.59
CA GLY A 178 19.61 0.68 3.56
C GLY A 178 18.49 -0.33 3.74
N LYS A 179 17.58 -0.09 4.71
CA LYS A 179 16.39 -0.94 4.91
C LYS A 179 15.46 -0.92 3.68
N LEU A 180 15.27 0.25 3.07
CA LEU A 180 14.47 0.39 1.86
C LEU A 180 15.13 -0.25 0.63
N GLU A 181 16.46 -0.28 0.56
CA GLU A 181 17.19 -0.96 -0.52
C GLU A 181 16.95 -2.45 -0.52
N CYS A 182 17.10 -3.11 0.63
CA CYS A 182 16.82 -4.54 0.75
C CYS A 182 15.37 -4.87 0.34
N LEU A 183 14.41 -4.04 0.79
CA LEU A 183 13.01 -4.20 0.41
C LEU A 183 12.78 -3.95 -1.09
N TRP A 184 13.47 -2.98 -1.69
CA TRP A 184 13.35 -2.68 -3.11
C TRP A 184 13.80 -3.83 -3.99
N ASP A 185 14.93 -4.47 -3.67
CA ASP A 185 15.39 -5.65 -4.41
C ASP A 185 14.36 -6.78 -4.37
N GLU A 186 13.74 -6.99 -3.21
CA GLU A 186 12.64 -7.94 -3.06
C GLU A 186 11.43 -7.57 -3.93
N LEU A 187 11.00 -6.31 -3.92
CA LEU A 187 9.89 -5.85 -4.76
C LEU A 187 10.20 -5.98 -6.25
N ARG A 188 11.44 -5.75 -6.70
CA ARG A 188 11.86 -5.96 -8.09
C ARG A 188 11.81 -7.42 -8.51
N LEU A 189 12.20 -8.32 -7.61
CA LEU A 189 12.07 -9.75 -7.85
C LEU A 189 10.60 -10.15 -7.98
N LEU A 190 9.75 -9.65 -7.08
CA LEU A 190 8.30 -9.89 -7.14
C LEU A 190 7.68 -9.32 -8.42
N ASP A 191 7.98 -8.08 -8.80
CA ASP A 191 7.49 -7.49 -10.06
C ASP A 191 7.98 -8.28 -11.27
N GLY A 192 9.24 -8.75 -11.25
CA GLY A 192 9.79 -9.65 -12.27
C GLY A 192 9.02 -10.96 -12.36
N LEU A 193 8.69 -11.59 -11.23
CA LEU A 193 7.88 -12.82 -11.18
C LEU A 193 6.46 -12.57 -11.70
N MET A 194 5.84 -11.45 -11.34
CA MET A 194 4.52 -11.04 -11.85
C MET A 194 4.54 -10.80 -13.37
N ALA A 195 5.65 -10.28 -13.89
CA ALA A 195 5.85 -10.04 -15.33
C ALA A 195 6.10 -11.34 -16.10
N VAL A 196 6.70 -12.35 -15.46
CA VAL A 196 6.81 -13.70 -16.00
C VAL A 196 5.49 -14.42 -15.75
N GLY A 197 4.46 -14.05 -16.51
CA GLY A 197 3.17 -14.74 -16.48
C GLY A 197 3.37 -16.25 -16.64
N TRP A 198 2.68 -17.04 -15.80
CA TRP A 198 2.62 -18.49 -15.99
C TRP A 198 2.02 -18.77 -17.37
N GLN A 199 2.57 -19.74 -18.09
CA GLN A 199 2.06 -20.20 -19.38
C GLN A 199 1.72 -21.68 -19.26
N GLY A 200 0.53 -22.07 -19.69
CA GLY A 200 0.09 -23.46 -19.72
C GLY A 200 -1.21 -23.63 -20.49
N SER A 201 -1.82 -24.80 -20.39
CA SER A 201 -3.10 -25.10 -21.03
C SER A 201 -4.29 -24.49 -20.28
N GLU A 202 -5.46 -24.43 -20.93
CA GLU A 202 -6.70 -23.96 -20.30
C GLU A 202 -7.15 -24.86 -19.15
N CYS A 203 -6.88 -26.15 -19.25
CA CYS A 203 -7.19 -27.12 -18.20
C CYS A 203 -6.37 -26.82 -16.94
N GLU A 204 -5.06 -26.64 -17.09
CA GLU A 204 -4.18 -26.31 -15.97
C GLU A 204 -4.55 -24.94 -15.37
N ALA A 205 -4.94 -23.96 -16.19
CA ALA A 205 -5.37 -22.66 -15.68
C ALA A 205 -6.63 -22.76 -14.81
N LYS A 206 -7.62 -23.55 -15.22
CA LYS A 206 -8.85 -23.81 -14.43
C LYS A 206 -8.56 -24.55 -13.12
N GLU A 207 -7.64 -25.51 -13.14
CA GLU A 207 -7.22 -26.23 -11.93
C GLU A 207 -6.52 -25.30 -10.93
N LEU A 208 -5.60 -24.47 -11.42
CA LEU A 208 -4.90 -23.47 -10.60
C LEU A 208 -5.85 -22.40 -10.04
N GLU A 209 -6.86 -21.98 -10.81
CA GLU A 209 -7.89 -21.03 -10.34
C GLU A 209 -8.79 -21.66 -9.28
N ALA A 210 -9.24 -22.90 -9.48
CA ALA A 210 -10.04 -23.65 -8.50
C ALA A 210 -9.28 -23.91 -7.19
N ALA A 211 -7.95 -24.09 -7.28
CA ALA A 211 -7.06 -24.21 -6.13
C ALA A 211 -6.71 -22.85 -5.46
N GLY A 212 -7.17 -21.73 -6.02
CA GLY A 212 -6.86 -20.38 -5.53
C GLY A 212 -5.41 -19.93 -5.76
N GLN A 213 -4.68 -20.61 -6.65
CA GLN A 213 -3.25 -20.36 -6.91
C GLN A 213 -3.03 -19.25 -7.94
N ILE A 214 -4.05 -18.96 -8.78
CA ILE A 214 -4.06 -17.83 -9.71
C ILE A 214 -5.41 -17.11 -9.62
N ALA A 215 -5.39 -15.78 -9.73
CA ALA A 215 -6.61 -14.97 -9.61
C ALA A 215 -7.19 -14.53 -10.97
N ARG A 216 -6.35 -14.52 -12.02
CA ARG A 216 -6.77 -14.09 -13.36
C ARG A 216 -5.89 -14.73 -14.43
N TRP A 217 -6.51 -15.23 -15.49
CA TRP A 217 -5.80 -15.79 -16.64
C TRP A 217 -6.54 -15.54 -17.94
N SER A 218 -5.84 -15.64 -19.05
CA SER A 218 -6.39 -15.45 -20.40
C SER A 218 -5.72 -16.41 -21.38
N CYS A 219 -6.49 -16.99 -22.31
CA CYS A 219 -5.94 -17.85 -23.35
C CYS A 219 -5.97 -17.19 -24.72
N SER A 220 -4.91 -17.41 -25.49
CA SER A 220 -4.83 -17.02 -26.89
C SER A 220 -4.03 -18.09 -27.65
N GLY A 221 -4.63 -18.69 -28.68
CA GLY A 221 -3.92 -19.65 -29.54
C GLY A 221 -3.54 -20.98 -28.85
N GLY A 222 -4.34 -21.47 -27.90
CA GLY A 222 -4.09 -22.74 -27.21
C GLY A 222 -3.14 -22.65 -26.01
N GLU A 223 -2.53 -21.49 -25.78
CA GLU A 223 -1.77 -21.19 -24.56
C GLU A 223 -2.52 -20.19 -23.69
N CYS A 224 -2.51 -20.45 -22.39
CA CYS A 224 -3.13 -19.66 -21.35
C CYS A 224 -2.04 -19.00 -20.51
N ARG A 225 -2.18 -17.69 -20.31
CA ARG A 225 -1.33 -16.92 -19.43
C ARG A 225 -2.05 -16.62 -18.13
N ALA A 226 -1.46 -16.99 -17.01
CA ALA A 226 -1.95 -16.60 -15.70
C ALA A 226 -1.13 -15.45 -15.12
N PHE A 227 -1.85 -14.49 -14.57
CA PHE A 227 -1.34 -13.34 -13.85
C PHE A 227 -1.65 -13.61 -12.37
N SER A 228 -0.70 -14.24 -11.67
CA SER A 228 -0.87 -14.58 -10.25
C SER A 228 -0.09 -13.59 -9.40
N LEU A 229 -0.77 -12.94 -8.45
CA LEU A 229 -0.59 -13.31 -7.05
C LEU A 229 -1.75 -12.80 -6.19
N ASP A 230 -2.07 -13.60 -5.16
CA ASP A 230 -3.03 -13.33 -4.10
C ASP A 230 -2.66 -12.06 -3.32
N ARG A 231 -3.63 -11.48 -2.59
CA ARG A 231 -3.35 -10.35 -1.68
C ARG A 231 -2.37 -10.83 -0.61
N HIS A 232 -1.45 -9.96 -0.19
CA HIS A 232 -0.39 -10.23 0.81
C HIS A 232 0.85 -11.00 0.31
N ILE A 233 1.42 -10.53 -0.81
CA ILE A 233 2.60 -11.15 -1.42
C ILE A 233 3.81 -11.19 -0.48
N GLY A 234 4.00 -10.22 0.43
CA GLY A 234 5.17 -10.24 1.31
C GLY A 234 5.08 -11.27 2.44
N ARG A 235 3.90 -11.82 2.74
CA ARG A 235 3.82 -13.02 3.60
C ARG A 235 4.37 -14.29 2.93
N LEU A 236 4.43 -14.32 1.59
CA LEU A 236 5.08 -15.40 0.84
C LEU A 236 6.61 -15.25 0.82
N SER A 237 7.13 -14.02 0.92
CA SER A 237 8.58 -13.77 0.85
C SER A 237 9.34 -14.19 2.11
N GLY A 238 8.71 -14.14 3.29
CA GLY A 238 9.28 -14.72 4.51
C GLY A 238 9.57 -16.22 4.40
N LYS A 239 8.77 -16.96 3.61
CA LYS A 239 9.02 -18.37 3.28
C LYS A 239 10.10 -18.54 2.20
N LEU A 240 10.29 -17.56 1.31
CA LEU A 240 11.35 -17.53 0.30
C LEU A 240 12.74 -17.20 0.90
N ALA A 241 12.82 -16.32 1.92
CA ALA A 241 14.08 -15.98 2.57
C ALA A 241 14.82 -17.20 3.17
N GLY A 242 14.09 -18.21 3.66
CA GLY A 242 14.66 -19.46 4.16
C GLY A 242 15.30 -20.35 3.09
N LEU A 243 14.85 -20.26 1.83
CA LEU A 243 15.49 -20.91 0.69
C LEU A 243 16.78 -20.19 0.27
N TRP A 244 16.87 -18.88 0.52
CA TRP A 244 17.94 -18.01 0.04
C TRP A 244 19.17 -17.98 0.96
N SER A 245 19.02 -18.26 2.26
CA SER A 245 20.17 -18.28 3.19
C SER A 245 21.10 -19.49 3.01
N SER A 246 20.73 -20.48 2.18
CA SER A 246 21.42 -21.78 2.17
C SER A 246 22.33 -22.04 0.98
N LYS A 247 22.23 -21.38 -0.19
CA LYS A 247 23.19 -21.60 -1.31
C LYS A 247 23.33 -20.41 -2.26
N ASN A 248 24.57 -20.10 -2.63
CA ASN A 248 24.97 -19.27 -3.77
C ASN A 248 24.24 -19.75 -5.04
N PHE A 249 23.12 -19.13 -5.42
CA PHE A 249 22.35 -19.54 -6.59
C PHE A 249 22.46 -18.52 -7.72
N CYS A 250 23.30 -18.86 -8.70
CA CYS A 250 23.35 -18.21 -10.00
C CYS A 250 22.02 -18.42 -10.74
N MET A 251 21.35 -17.31 -11.08
CA MET A 251 20.04 -17.29 -11.73
C MET A 251 20.12 -17.85 -13.16
N SER A 252 19.82 -19.14 -13.32
CA SER A 252 19.40 -19.70 -14.61
C SER A 252 17.89 -19.96 -14.64
N CYS A 253 17.31 -19.95 -15.83
CA CYS A 253 15.87 -20.06 -16.13
C CYS A 253 15.18 -21.29 -15.48
N ARG A 254 15.93 -22.32 -15.04
CA ARG A 254 15.39 -23.49 -14.31
C ARG A 254 15.07 -23.21 -12.84
N ALA A 255 15.80 -22.32 -12.18
CA ALA A 255 15.53 -21.91 -10.79
C ALA A 255 14.18 -21.17 -10.66
N ARG A 256 13.80 -20.42 -11.72
CA ARG A 256 12.53 -19.69 -11.81
C ARG A 256 11.31 -20.62 -11.92
N LYS A 257 11.45 -21.76 -12.60
CA LYS A 257 10.39 -22.80 -12.67
C LYS A 257 10.22 -23.53 -11.33
N ALA A 258 11.30 -23.79 -10.60
CA ALA A 258 11.25 -24.46 -9.30
C ALA A 258 10.55 -23.61 -8.23
N LEU A 259 10.78 -22.29 -8.22
CA LEU A 259 10.19 -21.38 -7.22
C LEU A 259 8.66 -21.28 -7.33
N VAL A 260 8.13 -21.20 -8.57
CA VAL A 260 6.69 -21.19 -8.83
C VAL A 260 6.05 -22.54 -8.47
N PHE A 261 6.76 -23.65 -8.69
CA PHE A 261 6.29 -25.00 -8.38
C PHE A 261 6.31 -25.31 -6.87
N GLU A 262 7.34 -24.87 -6.14
CA GLU A 262 7.45 -25.05 -4.67
C GLU A 262 6.47 -24.17 -3.89
N LEU A 263 6.19 -22.94 -4.35
CA LEU A 263 5.15 -22.08 -3.77
C LEU A 263 3.74 -22.67 -3.99
N SER A 264 3.53 -23.39 -5.10
CA SER A 264 2.26 -24.07 -5.42
C SER A 264 2.08 -25.38 -4.64
N ALA A 265 3.15 -26.14 -4.39
CA ALA A 265 3.06 -27.44 -3.71
C ALA A 265 2.79 -27.34 -2.19
N ARG A 266 3.19 -26.25 -1.53
CA ARG A 266 3.09 -26.13 -0.06
C ARG A 266 1.85 -25.38 0.45
N THR A 267 1.17 -24.62 -0.39
CA THR A 267 -0.12 -23.99 -0.06
C THR A 267 -1.29 -24.99 -0.08
N GLY A 268 -1.11 -26.15 -0.71
CA GLY A 268 -2.07 -27.27 -0.68
C GLY A 268 -1.99 -28.18 0.55
N GLN A 269 -0.99 -28.03 1.44
CA GLN A 269 -0.76 -28.94 2.57
C GLN A 269 -1.19 -28.42 3.95
N GLU A 270 -1.73 -27.20 4.05
CA GLU A 270 -2.24 -26.63 5.32
C GLU A 270 -3.78 -26.63 5.42
N ARG A 271 -4.47 -27.47 4.62
CA ARG A 271 -5.90 -27.76 4.78
C ARG A 271 -6.13 -29.24 5.09
N GLU A 272 -5.78 -29.64 6.30
CA GLU A 272 -6.43 -30.73 7.06
C GLU A 272 -6.58 -30.28 8.52
#